data_AF-A4BFX0-F1
#
_entry.id   AF-A4BFX0-F1
#
_cell.length_a   1.000
_cell.length_b   1.000
_cell.length_c   1.000
_cell.angle_alpha   90.00
_cell.angle_beta   90.00
_cell.angle_gamma   90.00
#
_symmetry.space_group_name_H-M   'P 1'
#
loop_
_entity.id
_entity.type
_entity.pdbx_description
1 polymer ?
#
loop_
_entity_poly.entity_id
_entity_poly.type
_entity_poly.pdbx_seq_one_letter_code
_entity_poly.pdbx_strand_id
1 'polypeptide(L)'
;MAETALNFLDVLIWPVIVLTGLFLFRQPLLERLSHANKLKYKDLEIEFSEDIQTVQQVAQQAFPIQQQDIKAQLLARAVHFPSTTIRDAWREVDQAALALLQLHDADDDISDDTRFKDIADALMDENLLSTKQIKLFHELRRLRNKAAHAEDFTVSTADAIQYVELCFRVIDSLITAAGSSTVKMAP
;
A
#
# COMPACT_ATOMS: atom_id res chain seq x y z
N MET A 1 15.02 -31.10 -72.38
CA MET A 1 14.09 -31.41 -71.28
C MET A 1 14.72 -31.26 -69.89
N ALA A 2 16.04 -31.37 -69.71
CA ALA A 2 16.70 -31.26 -68.39
C ALA A 2 17.05 -29.80 -67.97
N GLU A 3 17.38 -28.92 -68.91
CA GLU A 3 17.84 -27.54 -68.59
C GLU A 3 16.73 -26.62 -68.07
N THR A 4 15.49 -26.82 -68.52
CA THR A 4 14.35 -26.01 -68.04
C THR A 4 14.00 -26.32 -66.58
N ALA A 5 14.18 -27.56 -66.12
CA ALA A 5 13.89 -27.96 -64.75
C ALA A 5 14.82 -27.29 -63.72
N LEU A 6 16.08 -27.04 -64.10
CA LEU A 6 17.06 -26.41 -63.22
C LEU A 6 16.74 -24.92 -62.97
N ASN A 7 16.34 -24.20 -64.02
CA ASN A 7 16.01 -22.77 -63.93
C ASN A 7 14.77 -22.49 -63.07
N PHE A 8 13.77 -23.38 -63.09
CA PHE A 8 12.60 -23.25 -62.22
C PHE A 8 12.96 -23.50 -60.74
N LEU A 9 13.94 -24.36 -60.48
CA LEU A 9 14.40 -24.65 -59.12
C LEU A 9 15.11 -23.42 -58.52
N ASP A 10 16.00 -22.76 -59.27
CA ASP A 10 16.70 -21.55 -58.81
C ASP A 10 15.75 -20.39 -58.48
N VAL A 11 14.69 -20.22 -59.26
CA VAL A 11 13.65 -19.19 -58.99
C VAL A 11 12.77 -19.58 -57.80
N LEU A 12 12.66 -20.86 -57.46
CA LEU A 12 11.86 -21.32 -56.32
C LEU A 12 12.65 -21.41 -55.00
N ILE A 13 13.97 -21.28 -55.04
CA ILE A 13 14.82 -21.30 -53.84
C ILE A 13 14.64 -20.01 -53.02
N TRP A 14 14.61 -18.83 -53.66
CA TRP A 14 14.52 -17.56 -52.94
C TRP A 14 13.19 -17.34 -52.18
N PRO A 15 11.99 -17.67 -52.72
CA PRO A 15 10.74 -17.53 -51.98
C PRO A 15 10.68 -18.51 -50.81
N VAL A 16 11.23 -19.72 -51.00
CA VAL A 16 11.30 -20.74 -49.96
C VAL A 16 12.22 -20.27 -48.83
N ILE A 17 13.42 -19.74 -49.14
CA ILE A 17 14.32 -19.19 -48.11
C ILE A 17 13.68 -18.02 -47.36
N VAL A 18 13.02 -17.09 -48.06
CA VAL A 18 12.33 -15.95 -47.44
C VAL A 18 11.17 -16.41 -46.55
N LEU A 19 10.36 -17.37 -47.01
CA LEU A 19 9.26 -17.94 -46.24
C LEU A 19 9.76 -18.71 -45.02
N THR A 20 10.82 -19.51 -45.17
CA THR A 20 11.45 -20.25 -44.08
C THR A 20 12.06 -19.30 -43.06
N GLY A 21 12.76 -18.25 -43.51
CA GLY A 21 13.29 -17.20 -42.64
C GLY A 21 12.17 -16.52 -41.85
N LEU A 22 11.11 -16.06 -42.52
CA LEU A 22 9.98 -15.42 -41.85
C LEU A 22 9.30 -16.36 -40.84
N PHE A 23 9.20 -17.65 -41.16
CA PHE A 23 8.58 -18.65 -40.29
C PHE A 23 9.43 -19.01 -39.06
N LEU A 24 10.76 -18.97 -39.17
CA LEU A 24 11.68 -19.17 -38.04
C LEU A 24 11.77 -17.91 -37.16
N PHE A 25 11.74 -16.71 -37.76
CA PHE A 25 11.90 -15.45 -37.02
C PHE A 25 10.60 -14.94 -36.38
N ARG A 26 9.41 -15.40 -36.80
CA ARG A 26 8.14 -14.95 -36.21
C ARG A 26 8.02 -15.23 -34.70
N GLN A 27 8.52 -16.38 -34.24
CA GLN A 27 8.46 -16.75 -32.81
C GLN A 27 9.37 -15.89 -31.92
N PRO A 28 10.69 -15.74 -32.20
CA PRO A 28 11.57 -14.95 -31.34
C PRO A 28 11.25 -13.44 -31.35
N LEU A 29 10.65 -12.91 -32.43
CA LEU A 29 10.24 -11.50 -32.49
C LEU A 29 9.00 -11.21 -31.62
N LEU A 30 8.03 -12.12 -31.61
CA LEU A 30 6.81 -11.97 -30.80
C LEU A 30 7.10 -12.10 -29.29
N GLU A 31 8.02 -12.99 -28.89
CA GLU A 31 8.40 -13.16 -27.49
C GLU A 31 9.11 -11.91 -26.93
N ARG A 32 9.96 -11.25 -27.72
CA ARG A 32 10.66 -10.02 -27.29
C ARG A 32 9.73 -8.81 -27.17
N LEU A 33 8.68 -8.72 -28.00
CA LEU A 33 7.67 -7.64 -27.95
C LEU A 33 6.76 -7.71 -26.72
N SER A 34 6.47 -8.92 -26.22
CA SER A 34 5.71 -9.14 -24.98
C SER A 34 6.34 -8.43 -23.77
N HIS A 35 7.67 -8.37 -23.70
CA HIS A 35 8.38 -7.68 -22.62
C HIS A 35 8.33 -6.15 -22.71
N ALA A 36 8.19 -5.57 -23.92
CA ALA A 36 8.08 -4.12 -24.10
C ALA A 36 6.76 -3.56 -23.56
N ASN A 37 5.68 -4.35 -23.62
CA ASN A 37 4.38 -3.98 -23.02
C ASN A 37 4.44 -3.96 -21.48
N LYS A 38 5.23 -4.84 -20.87
CA LYS A 38 5.42 -4.88 -19.41
C LYS A 38 6.24 -3.70 -18.89
N LEU A 39 7.20 -3.21 -19.67
CA LEU A 39 7.97 -2.00 -19.33
C LEU A 39 7.08 -0.76 -19.37
N LYS A 40 6.33 -0.55 -20.45
CA LYS A 40 5.36 0.56 -20.54
C LYS A 40 4.33 0.54 -19.41
N TYR A 41 3.80 -0.63 -19.09
CA TYR A 41 2.84 -0.76 -18.00
C TYR A 41 3.45 -0.41 -16.64
N LYS A 42 4.70 -0.83 -16.39
CA LYS A 42 5.44 -0.49 -15.17
C LYS A 42 5.77 1.00 -15.09
N ASP A 43 6.19 1.61 -16.19
CA ASP A 43 6.48 3.06 -16.25
C ASP A 43 5.20 3.88 -15.99
N LEU A 44 4.07 3.48 -16.57
CA LEU A 44 2.76 4.10 -16.32
C LEU A 44 2.28 3.93 -14.87
N GLU A 45 2.51 2.77 -14.24
CA GLU A 45 2.17 2.56 -12.83
C GLU A 45 3.01 3.44 -11.89
N ILE A 46 4.28 3.68 -12.24
CA ILE A 46 5.17 4.56 -11.48
C ILE A 46 4.72 6.02 -11.64
N GLU A 47 4.51 6.51 -12.86
CA GLU A 47 4.03 7.87 -13.14
C GLU A 47 2.68 8.14 -12.45
N PHE A 48 1.72 7.21 -12.54
CA PHE A 48 0.44 7.35 -11.87
C PHE A 48 0.57 7.43 -10.35
N SER A 49 1.48 6.65 -9.76
CA SER A 49 1.73 6.66 -8.32
C SER A 49 2.34 7.99 -7.85
N GLU A 50 3.27 8.54 -8.63
CA GLU A 50 3.89 9.85 -8.38
C GLU A 50 2.88 11.00 -8.54
N ASP A 51 2.03 10.95 -9.57
CA ASP A 51 0.97 11.92 -9.81
C ASP A 51 -0.04 11.94 -8.66
N ILE A 52 -0.47 10.76 -8.18
CA ILE A 52 -1.39 10.66 -7.04
C ILE A 52 -0.75 11.21 -5.77
N GLN A 53 0.53 10.93 -5.51
CA GLN A 53 1.24 11.50 -4.35
C GLN A 53 1.30 13.02 -4.42
N THR A 54 1.59 13.58 -5.60
CA THR A 54 1.64 15.03 -5.81
C THR A 54 0.27 15.67 -5.60
N VAL A 55 -0.77 15.10 -6.19
CA VAL A 55 -2.15 15.57 -6.00
C VAL A 55 -2.58 15.46 -4.54
N GLN A 56 -2.19 14.39 -3.85
CA GLN A 56 -2.48 14.20 -2.43
C GLN A 56 -1.81 15.28 -1.56
N GLN A 57 -0.54 15.62 -1.83
CA GLN A 57 0.16 16.68 -1.10
C GLN A 57 -0.51 18.04 -1.31
N VAL A 58 -0.87 18.37 -2.56
CA VAL A 58 -1.59 19.62 -2.87
C VAL A 58 -2.97 19.64 -2.21
N ALA A 59 -3.68 18.52 -2.22
CA ALA A 59 -4.99 18.41 -1.58
C ALA A 59 -4.91 18.56 -0.05
N GLN A 60 -3.89 17.99 0.60
CA GLN A 60 -3.68 18.14 2.05
C GLN A 60 -3.40 19.59 2.46
N GLN A 61 -2.70 20.35 1.61
CA GLN A 61 -2.43 21.77 1.85
C GLN A 61 -3.66 22.66 1.59
N ALA A 62 -4.45 22.33 0.56
CA ALA A 62 -5.64 23.11 0.19
C ALA A 62 -6.87 22.77 1.05
N PHE A 63 -6.96 21.54 1.55
CA PHE A 63 -8.10 21.02 2.31
C PHE A 63 -7.58 20.20 3.49
N PRO A 64 -7.39 20.81 4.68
CA PRO A 64 -7.06 20.05 5.87
C PRO A 64 -8.23 19.12 6.20
N ILE A 65 -8.09 17.83 5.89
CA ILE A 65 -9.09 16.82 6.17
C ILE A 65 -9.16 16.66 7.69
N GLN A 66 -10.31 16.96 8.29
CA GLN A 66 -10.46 16.83 9.73
C GLN A 66 -10.64 15.35 10.09
N GLN A 67 -10.04 14.94 11.20
CA GLN A 67 -10.08 13.55 11.68
C GLN A 67 -11.52 13.01 11.88
N GLN A 68 -12.46 13.92 12.16
CA GLN A 68 -13.89 13.60 12.26
C GLN A 68 -14.51 13.23 10.90
N ASP A 69 -14.01 13.80 9.80
CA ASP A 69 -14.43 13.45 8.43
C ASP A 69 -13.88 12.07 8.03
N ILE A 70 -12.64 11.75 8.40
CA ILE A 70 -12.02 10.44 8.13
C ILE A 70 -12.81 9.33 8.86
N LYS A 71 -13.16 9.56 10.13
CA LYS A 71 -13.99 8.62 10.90
C LYS A 71 -15.33 8.35 10.23
N ALA A 72 -16.03 9.40 9.82
CA ALA A 72 -17.33 9.28 9.17
C ALA A 72 -17.25 8.51 7.83
N GLN A 73 -16.21 8.76 7.04
CA GLN A 73 -15.95 8.06 5.78
C GLN A 73 -15.67 6.57 6.00
N LEU A 74 -14.86 6.22 7.01
CA LEU A 74 -14.57 4.83 7.35
C LEU A 74 -15.82 4.10 7.87
N LEU A 75 -16.64 4.75 8.70
CA LEU A 75 -17.91 4.19 9.16
C LEU A 75 -18.88 3.91 8.00
N ALA A 76 -18.98 4.81 7.03
CA ALA A 76 -19.79 4.60 5.82
C ALA A 76 -19.24 3.43 4.97
N ARG A 77 -17.92 3.32 4.84
CA ARG A 77 -17.26 2.23 4.09
C ARG A 77 -17.41 0.87 4.76
N ALA A 78 -17.48 0.81 6.10
CA ALA A 78 -17.64 -0.42 6.87
C ALA A 78 -18.86 -1.26 6.45
N VAL A 79 -19.90 -0.60 5.96
CA VAL A 79 -21.15 -1.24 5.49
C VAL A 79 -20.89 -2.14 4.28
N HIS A 80 -20.04 -1.71 3.36
CA HIS A 80 -19.79 -2.41 2.11
C HIS A 80 -18.49 -3.22 2.12
N PHE A 81 -17.48 -2.77 2.88
CA PHE A 81 -16.15 -3.37 2.88
C PHE A 81 -15.54 -3.47 4.28
N PRO A 82 -16.10 -4.33 5.17
CA PRO A 82 -15.74 -4.39 6.58
C PRO A 82 -14.26 -4.75 6.82
N SER A 83 -13.74 -5.77 6.14
CA SER A 83 -12.34 -6.21 6.26
C SER A 83 -11.35 -5.14 5.82
N THR A 84 -11.62 -4.46 4.69
CA THR A 84 -10.77 -3.36 4.21
C THR A 84 -10.83 -2.15 5.14
N THR A 85 -12.00 -1.89 5.73
CA THR A 85 -12.20 -0.77 6.66
C THR A 85 -11.42 -0.97 7.95
N ILE A 86 -11.35 -2.20 8.49
CA ILE A 86 -10.49 -2.53 9.63
C ILE A 86 -9.02 -2.21 9.33
N ARG A 87 -8.55 -2.61 8.13
CA ARG A 87 -7.18 -2.33 7.71
C ARG A 87 -6.92 -0.83 7.57
N ASP A 88 -7.88 -0.10 7.02
CA ASP A 88 -7.77 1.34 6.81
C ASP A 88 -7.82 2.11 8.14
N ALA A 89 -8.71 1.73 9.06
CA ALA A 89 -8.80 2.33 10.40
C ALA A 89 -7.53 2.10 11.23
N TRP A 90 -6.91 0.91 11.11
CA TRP A 90 -5.61 0.66 11.76
C TRP A 90 -4.50 1.55 11.21
N ARG A 91 -4.52 1.87 9.91
CA ARG A 91 -3.53 2.75 9.29
C ARG A 91 -3.55 4.15 9.91
N GLU A 92 -4.73 4.67 10.24
CA GLU A 92 -4.87 5.96 10.93
C GLU A 92 -4.24 5.94 12.32
N VAL A 93 -4.39 4.83 13.06
CA VAL A 93 -3.75 4.64 14.38
C VAL A 93 -2.23 4.62 14.25
N ASP A 94 -1.71 3.88 13.25
CA ASP A 94 -0.27 3.78 12.98
C ASP A 94 0.35 5.13 12.61
N GLN A 95 -0.34 5.91 11.76
CA GLN A 95 0.10 7.25 11.38
C GLN A 95 0.12 8.21 12.58
N ALA A 96 -0.91 8.17 13.43
CA ALA A 96 -0.94 9.01 14.63
C ALA A 96 0.16 8.63 15.63
N ALA A 97 0.43 7.33 15.79
CA ALA A 97 1.52 6.82 16.61
C ALA A 97 2.89 7.28 16.07
N LEU A 98 3.11 7.18 14.76
CA LEU A 98 4.35 7.62 14.12
C LEU A 98 4.54 9.15 14.25
N ALA A 99 3.48 9.93 14.01
CA ALA A 99 3.53 11.38 14.17
C ALA A 99 3.90 11.80 15.60
N LEU A 100 3.45 11.03 16.60
CA LEU A 100 3.77 11.27 18.00
C LEU A 100 5.24 10.95 18.33
N LEU A 101 5.80 9.89 17.74
CA LEU A 101 7.22 9.55 17.87
C LEU A 101 8.12 10.57 17.16
N GLN A 102 7.75 11.00 15.95
CA GLN A 102 8.45 12.07 15.22
C GLN A 102 8.48 13.38 16.00
N LEU A 103 7.43 13.70 16.76
CA LEU A 103 7.41 14.89 17.61
C LEU A 103 8.40 14.80 18.79
N HIS A 104 8.79 13.60 19.20
CA HIS A 104 9.72 13.36 20.32
C HIS A 104 11.15 13.06 19.87
N ASP A 105 11.47 13.27 18.58
CA ASP A 105 12.83 13.08 18.02
C ASP A 105 13.36 11.63 18.19
N ALA A 106 12.46 10.65 18.35
CA ALA A 106 12.78 9.23 18.48
C ALA A 106 13.02 8.55 17.12
N ASP A 107 13.61 9.27 16.16
CA ASP A 107 13.79 8.86 14.76
C ASP A 107 15.18 8.28 14.48
N ASP A 108 15.68 7.45 15.38
CA ASP A 108 16.88 6.65 15.12
C ASP A 108 16.45 5.25 14.63
N ASP A 109 16.33 5.12 13.30
CA ASP A 109 16.42 3.84 12.57
C ASP A 109 15.21 2.88 12.60
N ILE A 110 13.98 3.39 12.43
CA ILE A 110 12.82 2.52 12.23
C ILE A 110 12.76 2.03 10.77
N SER A 111 13.33 0.85 10.50
CA SER A 111 13.25 0.20 9.18
C SER A 111 11.83 -0.24 8.83
N ASP A 112 11.44 -0.13 7.54
CA ASP A 112 10.06 -0.34 7.06
C ASP A 112 9.51 -1.77 7.29
N ASP A 113 10.38 -2.76 7.53
CA ASP A 113 10.01 -4.18 7.69
C ASP A 113 9.73 -4.58 9.17
N THR A 114 10.34 -3.88 10.15
CA THR A 114 10.09 -4.08 11.60
C THR A 114 9.23 -2.99 12.25
N ARG A 115 8.95 -1.91 11.50
CA ARG A 115 8.24 -0.68 11.88
C ARG A 115 7.17 -0.83 12.97
N PHE A 116 6.32 -1.83 12.86
CA PHE A 116 5.17 -1.95 13.77
C PHE A 116 5.46 -2.54 15.15
N LYS A 117 6.49 -3.38 15.30
CA LYS A 117 6.91 -3.82 16.65
C LYS A 117 7.65 -2.68 17.32
N ASP A 118 8.53 -2.07 16.55
CA ASP A 118 9.39 -0.97 16.95
C ASP A 118 8.56 0.24 17.43
N ILE A 119 7.43 0.56 16.77
CA ILE A 119 6.54 1.64 17.23
C ILE A 119 5.96 1.39 18.62
N ALA A 120 5.48 0.17 18.92
CA ALA A 120 4.85 -0.10 20.21
C ALA A 120 5.89 -0.10 21.35
N ASP A 121 7.08 -0.64 21.09
CA ASP A 121 8.18 -0.69 22.04
C ASP A 121 8.74 0.74 22.25
N ALA A 122 8.95 1.52 21.18
CA ALA A 122 9.38 2.92 21.27
C ALA A 122 8.39 3.81 22.04
N LEU A 123 7.09 3.65 21.83
CA LEU A 123 6.06 4.38 22.58
C LEU A 123 6.06 4.03 24.08
N MET A 124 6.47 2.81 24.43
CA MET A 124 6.60 2.37 25.81
C MET A 124 7.88 2.88 26.45
N ASP A 125 9.00 2.84 25.72
CA ASP A 125 10.31 3.30 26.18
C ASP A 125 10.32 4.81 26.44
N GLU A 126 9.66 5.59 25.59
CA GLU A 126 9.44 7.03 25.79
C GLU A 126 8.36 7.36 26.84
N ASN A 127 7.72 6.34 27.42
CA ASN A 127 6.65 6.45 28.42
C ASN A 127 5.47 7.33 27.96
N LEU A 128 5.26 7.40 26.64
CA LEU A 128 4.22 8.20 25.98
C LEU A 128 2.84 7.53 26.09
N LEU A 129 2.84 6.22 26.35
CA LEU A 129 1.64 5.44 26.59
C LEU A 129 1.73 4.62 27.88
N SER A 130 0.60 4.54 28.58
CA SER A 130 0.43 3.62 29.70
C SER A 130 0.44 2.16 29.24
N THR A 131 0.80 1.25 30.14
CA THR A 131 0.76 -0.21 29.90
C THR A 131 -0.63 -0.69 29.41
N LYS A 132 -1.71 -0.01 29.82
CA LYS A 132 -3.07 -0.33 29.36
C LYS A 132 -3.29 0.05 27.89
N GLN A 133 -2.75 1.18 27.45
CA GLN A 133 -2.84 1.64 26.06
C GLN A 133 -1.99 0.78 25.12
N ILE A 134 -0.78 0.40 25.54
CA ILE A 134 0.07 -0.52 24.78
C ILE A 134 -0.60 -1.89 24.59
N LYS A 135 -1.21 -2.45 25.65
CA LYS A 135 -2.00 -3.69 25.53
C LYS A 135 -3.14 -3.56 24.52
N LEU A 136 -3.87 -2.44 24.54
CA LEU A 136 -4.95 -2.18 23.58
C LEU A 136 -4.41 -2.07 22.14
N PHE A 137 -3.26 -1.42 21.95
CA PHE A 137 -2.58 -1.33 20.66
C PHE A 137 -2.22 -2.71 20.09
N HIS A 138 -1.63 -3.59 20.91
CA HIS A 138 -1.32 -4.96 20.50
C HIS A 138 -2.58 -5.78 20.16
N GLU A 139 -3.65 -5.62 20.93
CA GLU A 139 -4.92 -6.30 20.66
C GLU A 139 -5.55 -5.84 19.34
N LEU A 140 -5.56 -4.52 19.08
CA LEU A 140 -6.04 -3.97 17.81
C LEU A 140 -5.21 -4.47 16.62
N ARG A 141 -3.88 -4.57 16.77
CA ARG A 141 -2.99 -5.17 15.77
C ARG A 141 -3.32 -6.63 15.50
N ARG A 142 -3.56 -7.41 16.57
CA ARG A 142 -3.95 -8.84 16.46
C ARG A 142 -5.26 -8.99 15.69
N LEU A 143 -6.25 -8.15 15.99
CA LEU A 143 -7.54 -8.14 15.30
C LEU A 143 -7.40 -7.75 13.82
N ARG A 144 -6.56 -6.76 13.49
CA ARG A 144 -6.26 -6.39 12.10
C ARG A 144 -5.62 -7.54 11.33
N ASN A 145 -4.67 -8.25 11.93
CA ASN A 145 -4.05 -9.41 11.30
C ASN A 145 -5.07 -10.53 11.08
N LYS A 146 -5.96 -10.78 12.04
CA LYS A 146 -7.07 -11.74 11.89
C LYS A 146 -8.02 -11.35 10.75
N ALA A 147 -8.34 -10.06 10.61
CA ALA A 147 -9.18 -9.54 9.54
C ALA A 147 -8.49 -9.57 8.15
N ALA A 148 -7.17 -9.54 8.10
CA ALA A 148 -6.40 -9.64 6.85
C ALA A 148 -6.33 -11.08 6.31
N HIS A 149 -6.35 -12.09 7.19
CA HIS A 149 -6.41 -13.52 6.84
C HIS A 149 -7.85 -14.05 6.68
N ALA A 150 -8.79 -13.18 6.31
CA ALA A 150 -10.23 -13.44 6.30
C ALA A 150 -10.73 -14.44 5.23
N GLU A 151 -9.86 -15.20 4.55
CA GLU A 151 -10.32 -16.32 3.70
C GLU A 151 -11.12 -17.35 4.51
N ASP A 152 -10.88 -17.44 5.83
CA ASP A 152 -11.59 -18.36 6.75
C ASP A 152 -12.60 -17.66 7.70
N PHE A 153 -12.75 -16.33 7.66
CA PHE A 153 -13.58 -15.59 8.62
C PHE A 153 -14.23 -14.34 8.02
N THR A 154 -15.56 -14.31 7.96
CA THR A 154 -16.30 -13.13 7.52
C THR A 154 -16.42 -12.12 8.66
N VAL A 155 -15.74 -10.98 8.53
CA VAL A 155 -15.89 -9.84 9.43
C VAL A 155 -17.28 -9.24 9.25
N SER A 156 -18.07 -9.12 10.32
CA SER A 156 -19.38 -8.47 10.25
C SER A 156 -19.24 -6.94 10.17
N THR A 157 -20.21 -6.27 9.55
CA THR A 157 -20.29 -4.81 9.53
C THR A 157 -20.29 -4.21 10.94
N ALA A 158 -21.00 -4.85 11.88
CA ALA A 158 -21.06 -4.40 13.27
C ALA A 158 -19.69 -4.47 13.97
N ASP A 159 -18.90 -5.51 13.69
CA ASP A 159 -17.54 -5.64 14.21
C ASP A 159 -16.60 -4.59 13.61
N ALA A 160 -16.72 -4.33 12.30
CA ALA A 160 -15.93 -3.30 11.63
C ALA A 160 -16.24 -1.89 12.16
N ILE A 161 -17.51 -1.56 12.39
CA ILE A 161 -17.92 -0.29 12.99
C ILE A 161 -17.34 -0.13 14.39
N GLN A 162 -17.48 -1.15 15.25
CA GLN A 162 -16.92 -1.12 16.60
C GLN A 162 -15.39 -1.00 16.59
N TYR A 163 -14.72 -1.67 15.64
CA TYR A 163 -13.28 -1.58 15.47
C TYR A 163 -12.84 -0.16 15.09
N VAL A 164 -13.54 0.49 14.15
CA VAL A 164 -13.29 1.89 13.79
C VAL A 164 -13.44 2.79 15.02
N GLU A 165 -14.52 2.65 15.79
CA GLU A 165 -14.72 3.46 17.00
C GLU A 165 -13.60 3.30 18.03
N LEU A 166 -13.14 2.07 18.26
CA LEU A 166 -12.02 1.80 19.17
C LEU A 166 -10.71 2.42 18.66
N CYS A 167 -10.43 2.35 17.36
CA CYS A 167 -9.25 2.97 16.76
C CYS A 167 -9.23 4.48 16.99
N PHE A 168 -10.35 5.17 16.72
CA PHE A 168 -10.41 6.62 16.91
C PHE A 168 -10.31 7.03 18.39
N ARG A 169 -10.82 6.23 19.33
CA ARG A 169 -10.58 6.49 20.77
C ARG A 169 -9.10 6.41 21.14
N VAL A 170 -8.35 5.48 20.54
CA VAL A 170 -6.90 5.38 20.74
C VAL A 170 -6.21 6.59 20.13
N ILE A 171 -6.57 7.00 18.92
CA ILE A 171 -5.99 8.19 18.27
C ILE A 171 -6.25 9.45 19.12
N ASP A 172 -7.47 9.66 19.61
CA ASP A 172 -7.79 10.79 20.47
C ASP A 172 -6.92 10.79 21.75
N SER A 173 -6.65 9.61 22.31
CA SER A 173 -5.77 9.48 23.48
C SER A 173 -4.30 9.78 23.16
N LEU A 174 -3.83 9.41 21.96
CA LEU A 174 -2.48 9.72 21.47
C LEU A 174 -2.32 11.22 21.27
N ILE A 175 -3.29 11.88 20.62
CA ILE A 175 -3.28 13.33 20.39
C ILE A 175 -3.31 14.08 21.72
N THR A 176 -4.11 13.62 22.69
CA THR A 176 -4.16 14.21 24.03
C THR A 176 -2.82 14.06 24.76
N ALA A 177 -2.15 12.91 24.61
CA ALA A 177 -0.81 12.70 25.17
C ALA A 177 0.22 13.66 24.53
N ALA A 178 0.21 13.80 23.20
CA ALA A 178 1.06 14.77 22.49
C ALA A 178 0.82 16.22 22.95
N GLY A 179 -0.45 16.63 23.08
CA GLY A 179 -0.82 17.96 23.58
C GLY A 179 -0.37 18.23 25.02
N SER A 180 -0.38 17.21 25.88
CA SER A 180 0.06 17.32 27.27
C SER A 180 1.59 17.43 27.41
N SER A 181 2.35 16.84 26.48
CA SER A 181 3.82 16.93 26.46
C SER A 181 4.34 18.29 25.99
N THR A 182 3.67 18.97 25.05
CA THR A 182 4.08 20.31 24.57
C THR A 182 4.04 21.39 25.66
N VAL A 183 3.19 21.24 26.68
CA VAL A 183 3.10 22.19 27.81
C VAL A 183 4.29 22.05 28.76
N LYS A 184 5.01 20.91 28.75
CA LYS A 184 6.11 20.64 29.68
C LYS A 184 7.47 21.18 29.21
N MET A 185 7.51 21.83 28.05
CA MET A 185 8.73 22.32 27.40
C MET A 185 8.70 23.85 27.17
N ALA A 186 8.00 24.60 28.02
CA ALA A 186 8.16 26.04 28.15
C ALA A 186 8.90 26.33 29.47
N PRO A 187 10.13 26.89 29.44
CA PRO A 187 10.83 27.34 30.64
C PRO A 187 10.16 28.53 31.32
#